data_AF-A0A3C2DAG3-F1
#
_entry.id   AF-A0A3C2DAG3-F1
#
_cell.length_a   1.000
_cell.length_b   1.000
_cell.length_c   1.000
_cell.angle_alpha   90.00
_cell.angle_beta   90.00
_cell.angle_gamma   90.00
#
_symmetry.space_group_name_H-M   'P 1'
#
loop_
_entity.id
_entity.type
_entity.pdbx_description
1 polymer ?
#
loop_
_entity_poly.entity_id
_entity_poly.type
_entity_poly.pdbx_seq_one_letter_code
_entity_poly.pdbx_strand_id
1 'polypeptide(L)' 'MQWITRERPKIDRIACPWLIKNFVDKEAQFVFVPTEMVLTKAKELGAIPFDLPNVEYVILKCWK' A
#
# COMPACT_ATOMS: atom_id res chain seq x y z
N MET A 1 -11.18 -4.98 3.61
CA MET A 1 -10.63 -4.62 2.27
C MET A 1 -9.17 -5.05 2.15
N GLN A 2 -8.72 -5.45 0.96
CA GLN A 2 -7.32 -5.82 0.73
C GLN A 2 -6.52 -4.64 0.17
N TRP A 3 -5.37 -4.39 0.78
CA TRP A 3 -4.45 -3.30 0.45
C TRP A 3 -3.12 -3.90 0.06
N ILE A 4 -2.53 -3.42 -1.03
CA ILE A 4 -1.27 -3.97 -1.55
C ILE A 4 -0.24 -2.87 -1.72
N THR A 5 1.00 -3.14 -1.30
CA THR A 5 2.12 -2.20 -1.45
C THR A 5 3.42 -2.95 -1.74
N ARG A 6 4.46 -2.20 -2.08
CA ARG A 6 5.76 -2.79 -2.41
C ARG A 6 6.54 -3.24 -1.18
N GLU A 7 7.31 -4.32 -1.31
CA GLU A 7 8.26 -4.78 -0.30
C GLU A 7 9.40 -3.77 -0.08
N ARG A 8 9.97 -3.75 1.13
CA ARG A 8 10.83 -2.71 1.76
C ARG A 8 10.06 -1.63 2.54
N PRO A 9 9.47 -2.00 3.69
CA PRO A 9 8.85 -1.03 4.58
C PRO A 9 9.92 -0.13 5.21
N LYS A 10 10.07 1.10 4.68
CA LYS A 10 10.65 2.21 5.45
C LYS A 10 9.62 2.66 6.50
N ILE A 11 10.03 3.45 7.50
CA ILE A 11 9.15 3.92 8.59
C ILE A 11 7.81 4.49 8.07
N ASP A 12 7.83 5.27 6.98
CA ASP A 12 6.63 5.82 6.32
C ASP A 12 5.59 4.77 5.91
N ARG A 13 6.04 3.54 5.63
CA ARG A 13 5.21 2.43 5.12
C ARG A 13 4.58 1.56 6.20
N ILE A 14 4.86 1.84 7.47
CA ILE A 14 4.21 1.21 8.63
C ILE A 14 3.09 2.12 9.17
N ALA A 15 3.28 3.43 9.10
CA ALA A 15 2.28 4.41 9.50
C ALA A 15 1.01 4.34 8.64
N CYS A 16 1.14 4.12 7.32
CA CYS A 16 0.00 4.05 6.40
C CYS A 16 -0.94 2.85 6.70
N PRO A 17 -0.44 1.60 6.82
CA PRO A 17 -1.27 0.48 7.25
C PRO A 17 -1.92 0.70 8.61
N TRP A 18 -1.20 1.31 9.56
CA TRP A 18 -1.75 1.62 10.87
C TRP A 18 -2.92 2.60 10.76
N LEU A 19 -2.79 3.67 9.98
CA LEU A 19 -3.85 4.66 9.81
C LEU A 19 -5.10 4.03 9.16
N ILE A 20 -4.92 3.25 8.10
CA ILE A 20 -6.01 2.54 7.42
C ILE A 20 -6.72 1.61 8.40
N LYS A 21 -5.97 0.84 9.19
CA LYS A 21 -6.53 -0.11 10.15
C LYS A 21 -7.28 0.57 11.30
N ASN A 22 -6.90 1.78 11.68
CA ASN A 22 -7.53 2.50 12.79
C ASN A 22 -8.71 3.37 12.35
N PHE A 23 -8.65 3.97 11.16
CA PHE A 23 -9.60 5.00 10.73
C PHE A 23 -10.50 4.60 9.56
N VAL A 24 -10.10 3.64 8.72
CA VAL A 24 -10.85 3.26 7.52
C VAL A 24 -11.50 1.89 7.70
N ASP A 25 -10.70 0.86 8.00
CA ASP A 25 -11.16 -0.52 8.05
C ASP A 25 -10.28 -1.35 9.01
N LYS A 26 -10.84 -1.78 10.14
CA LYS A 26 -10.14 -2.59 11.16
C LYS A 26 -9.76 -3.98 10.67
N GLU A 27 -10.45 -4.51 9.65
CA GLU A 27 -10.21 -5.81 9.05
C GLU A 27 -9.38 -5.69 7.76
N ALA A 28 -8.74 -4.54 7.53
CA ALA A 28 -7.84 -4.34 6.41
C ALA A 28 -6.69 -5.36 6.42
N GLN A 29 -6.51 -6.04 5.28
CA GLN A 29 -5.41 -6.97 5.05
C GLN A 29 -4.36 -6.30 4.17
N PHE A 30 -3.08 -6.42 4.55
CA PHE A 30 -1.97 -5.81 3.84
C PHE A 30 -1.11 -6.87 3.19
N VAL A 31 -0.92 -6.74 1.88
CA VAL A 31 -0.09 -7.63 1.07
C VAL A 31 1.14 -6.86 0.61
N PHE A 32 2.32 -7.41 0.87
CA PHE A 32 3.60 -6.82 0.45
C PHE A 32 4.18 -7.68 -0.65
N VAL A 33 4.42 -7.09 -1.82
CA VAL A 33 5.02 -7.79 -2.98
C VAL A 33 6.11 -6.94 -3.61
N PRO A 34 7.05 -7.52 -4.38
CA PRO A 34 7.98 -6.76 -5.20
C PRO A 34 7.31 -5.65 -6.02
N THR A 35 7.94 -4.48 -6.11
CA THR A 35 7.39 -3.26 -6.76
C THR A 35 6.80 -3.53 -8.14
N GLU A 36 7.49 -4.34 -8.94
CA GLU A 36 7.11 -4.70 -10.31
C GLU A 36 5.83 -5.56 -10.36
N MET A 37 5.54 -6.30 -9.28
CA MET A 37 4.39 -7.19 -9.17
C MET A 37 3.19 -6.55 -8.48
N VAL A 38 3.32 -5.36 -7.87
CA VAL A 38 2.22 -4.74 -7.12
C VAL A 38 1.01 -4.48 -8.02
N LEU A 39 1.19 -3.91 -9.21
CA LEU A 39 0.08 -3.61 -10.12
C LEU A 39 -0.59 -4.88 -10.65
N THR A 40 0.20 -5.89 -10.98
CA THR A 40 -0.30 -7.19 -11.47
C THR A 40 -1.09 -7.91 -10.38
N LYS A 41 -0.52 -8.00 -9.17
CA LYS A 41 -1.17 -8.63 -8.01
C LYS A 41 -2.37 -7.84 -7.50
N ALA A 42 -2.34 -6.51 -7.58
CA ALA A 42 -3.49 -5.66 -7.26
C ALA A 42 -4.69 -6.01 -8.14
N LYS A 43 -4.48 -6.14 -9.46
CA LYS A 43 -5.53 -6.54 -10.39
C LYS A 43 -6.02 -7.97 -10.16
N GLU A 44 -5.11 -8.92 -9.91
CA GLU A 44 -5.47 -10.32 -9.65
C GLU A 44 -6.26 -10.49 -8.35
N LEU A 45 -5.89 -9.76 -7.29
CA LEU A 45 -6.49 -9.88 -5.96
C LEU A 45 -7.67 -8.91 -5.76
N GLY A 46 -7.91 -7.99 -6.69
CA GLY A 46 -8.83 -6.86 -6.48
C GLY A 46 -8.42 -5.96 -5.32
N ALA A 47 -7.13 -5.93 -4.99
CA ALA A 47 -6.58 -5.18 -3.87
C ALA A 47 -6.26 -3.73 -4.28
N ILE A 48 -6.40 -2.80 -3.34
CA ILE A 48 -6.16 -1.37 -3.58
C ILE A 48 -4.66 -1.11 -3.43
N PRO A 49 -3.95 -0.71 -4.51
CA PRO A 49 -2.53 -0.40 -4.43
C PRO A 49 -2.32 0.99 -3.81
N PHE A 50 -1.41 1.09 -2.84
CA PHE A 50 -1.03 2.36 -2.20
C PHE A 50 0.49 2.51 -2.12
N ASP A 51 0.98 3.76 -2.14
CA ASP A 51 2.40 4.11 -1.95
C ASP A 51 3.35 3.59 -3.06
N LEU A 52 2.93 3.83 -4.32
CA LEU A 52 3.68 3.59 -5.56
C LEU A 52 3.78 4.87 -6.41
N PRO A 53 4.89 5.15 -7.10
CA PRO A 53 4.89 6.19 -8.13
C PRO A 53 3.91 5.78 -9.24
N ASN A 54 2.97 6.66 -9.58
CA ASN A 54 1.86 6.46 -10.54
C ASN A 54 0.62 5.69 -10.03
N VAL A 55 0.32 5.65 -8.73
CA VAL A 55 -1.02 5.26 -8.25
C VAL A 55 -1.82 6.46 -7.72
N GLU A 56 -3.13 6.32 -7.63
CA GLU A 56 -4.06 7.40 -7.26
C GLU A 56 -3.81 7.91 -5.82
N TYR A 57 -3.38 7.02 -4.92
CA TYR A 57 -2.99 7.34 -3.54
C TYR A 57 -1.48 7.40 -3.40
N VAL A 58 -0.96 8.57 -3.75
CA VAL A 58 0.46 8.86 -3.72
C VAL A 58 0.76 9.87 -2.63
N ILE A 59 1.49 9.42 -1.61
CA ILE A 59 2.20 10.30 -0.67
C ILE A 59 3.50 10.72 -1.39
N LEU A 60 3.38 11.55 -2.43
CA LEU A 60 4.54 12.09 -3.12
C LEU A 60 5.23 13.10 -2.20
N LYS A 61 6.51 12.82 -1.93
CA LYS A 61 7.57 13.77 -1.55
C LYS A 61 7.57 14.34 -0.12
N CYS A 62 7.73 13.52 0.91
CA CYS A 62 8.25 14.04 2.19
C CYS A 62 9.74 13.74 2.46
N TRP A 63 10.39 12.84 1.71
CA TRP A 63 11.79 12.47 1.99
C TRP A 63 12.60 12.27 0.70
N LYS A 64 12.84 13.37 -0.01
CA LYS A 64 14.16 13.55 -0.63
C LYS A 64 15.09 14.11 0.42
#